data_AF-V9IIM2-F1
#
_entry.id   AF-V9IIM2-F1
#
_cell.length_a   1.000
_cell.length_b   1.000
_cell.length_c   1.000
_cell.angle_alpha   90.00
_cell.angle_beta   90.00
_cell.angle_gamma   90.00
#
_symmetry.space_group_name_H-M   'P 1'
#
loop_
_entity.id
_entity.type
_entity.pdbx_description
1 polymer ?
#
loop_
_entity_poly.entity_id
_entity_poly.type
_entity_poly.pdbx_seq_one_letter_code
_entity_poly.pdbx_strand_id
1 'polypeptide(L)'
;MDENDCTFCKCRTPESTSCPPLIGCRKRCAFGYKTNKRGCSMCRCRAFCVDHVNGTHPEGSTWHPNSCTSCTCDTGGKLSCKETVCSIACNDPLPAKPGTCCPICPIAPTKGNGVTNGGHHQGKGWGTVPIILITILSLFCLMLIVHILHSRFRARLSPSETSYSIYPPQYYKCVPVYDTPVHRNEKIVPL
;
A
#
# COMPACT_ATOMS: atom_id res chain seq x y z
N MET A 1 21.40 34.59 40.94
CA MET A 1 21.14 35.98 40.52
C MET A 1 22.46 36.72 40.58
N ASP A 2 22.68 37.68 39.66
CA ASP A 2 23.84 38.58 39.75
C ASP A 2 23.55 39.72 40.74
N GLU A 3 24.55 40.58 40.92
CA GLU A 3 24.55 41.78 41.77
C GLU A 3 23.45 42.79 41.43
N ASN A 4 22.75 42.61 40.30
CA ASN A 4 21.62 43.44 39.85
C ASN A 4 20.25 42.76 40.03
N ASP A 5 20.17 41.69 40.83
CA ASP A 5 18.93 40.93 41.12
C ASP A 5 18.29 40.30 39.86
N CYS A 6 19.07 40.10 38.79
CA CYS A 6 18.59 39.42 37.59
C CYS A 6 18.66 37.89 37.76
N THR A 7 17.59 37.22 37.35
CA THR A 7 17.57 35.75 37.29
C THR A 7 18.50 35.28 36.16
N PHE A 8 19.60 34.60 36.51
CA PHE A 8 20.49 34.02 35.51
C PHE A 8 19.73 32.98 34.67
N CYS A 9 19.60 33.21 33.38
CA CYS A 9 19.15 32.19 32.44
C CYS A 9 20.27 31.16 32.27
N LYS A 10 20.15 30.00 32.93
CA LYS A 10 21.04 28.86 32.69
C LYS A 10 20.51 28.04 31.51
N CYS A 11 21.38 27.68 30.57
CA CYS A 11 21.00 26.76 29.49
C CYS A 11 20.65 25.39 30.09
N ARG A 12 19.54 24.80 29.61
CA ARG A 12 19.06 23.50 30.08
C ARG A 12 20.04 22.41 29.64
N THR A 13 20.54 21.62 30.58
CA THR A 13 21.41 20.49 30.30
C THR A 13 20.67 19.40 29.51
N PRO A 14 21.36 18.69 28.59
CA PRO A 14 20.77 17.67 27.72
C PRO A 14 20.23 16.44 28.48
N GLU A 15 20.49 16.33 29.77
CA GLU A 15 20.10 15.21 30.65
C GLU A 15 18.71 15.36 31.29
N SER A 16 17.98 16.42 30.98
CA SER A 16 16.62 16.56 31.50
C SER A 16 15.62 15.85 30.59
N THR A 17 15.27 14.62 30.95
CA THR A 17 14.13 13.83 30.41
C THR A 17 12.77 14.56 30.54
N SER A 18 12.73 15.73 31.19
CA SER A 18 11.51 16.51 31.37
C SER A 18 11.31 17.56 30.27
N CYS A 19 10.06 17.81 29.92
CA CYS A 19 9.70 18.82 28.93
C CYS A 19 9.75 20.25 29.51
N PRO A 20 10.00 21.29 28.69
CA PRO A 20 9.83 22.68 29.11
C PRO A 20 8.37 23.02 29.43
N PRO A 21 8.09 23.80 30.48
CA PRO A 21 6.74 24.31 30.74
C PRO A 21 6.30 25.30 29.66
N LEU A 22 4.99 25.39 29.40
CA LEU A 22 4.41 26.33 28.42
C LEU A 22 4.28 27.75 28.98
N ILE A 23 5.42 28.36 29.34
CA ILE A 23 5.47 29.75 29.84
C ILE A 23 4.99 30.69 28.72
N GLY A 24 4.07 31.61 29.06
CA GLY A 24 3.52 32.59 28.11
C GLY A 24 2.40 32.08 27.19
N CYS A 25 2.00 30.80 27.29
CA CYS A 25 0.88 30.29 26.51
C CYS A 25 -0.46 30.73 27.10
N ARG A 26 -1.26 31.48 26.32
CA ARG A 26 -2.60 31.96 26.74
C ARG A 26 -3.76 31.08 26.25
N LYS A 27 -3.48 30.02 25.48
CA LYS A 27 -4.50 29.09 24.97
C LYS A 27 -5.02 28.22 26.12
N ARG A 28 -6.30 27.85 26.08
CA ARG A 28 -6.91 26.85 26.98
C ARG A 28 -7.57 25.81 26.10
N CYS A 29 -7.00 24.61 26.04
CA CYS A 29 -7.40 23.58 25.08
C CYS A 29 -8.13 22.44 25.82
N ALA A 30 -9.40 22.20 25.50
CA ALA A 30 -10.21 21.16 26.14
C ALA A 30 -9.63 19.75 25.98
N PHE A 31 -9.11 19.44 24.78
CA PHE A 31 -8.46 18.16 24.47
C PHE A 31 -6.94 18.18 24.65
N GLY A 32 -6.42 19.19 25.35
CA GLY A 32 -4.99 19.36 25.57
C GLY A 32 -4.23 19.90 24.35
N TYR A 33 -2.91 19.81 24.45
CA TYR A 33 -1.96 20.43 23.52
C TYR A 33 -1.36 19.42 22.55
N LYS A 34 -1.02 19.90 21.35
CA LYS A 34 -0.24 19.15 20.37
C LYS A 34 1.19 19.00 20.88
N THR A 35 1.80 17.83 20.69
CA THR A 35 3.17 17.55 21.12
C THR A 35 4.15 17.62 19.94
N ASN A 36 5.41 17.93 20.23
CA ASN A 36 6.50 17.86 19.26
C ASN A 36 7.02 16.41 19.11
N LYS A 37 7.99 16.20 18.22
CA LYS A 37 8.61 14.88 17.98
C LYS A 37 9.27 14.25 19.23
N ARG A 38 9.58 15.06 20.24
CA ARG A 38 10.15 14.64 21.53
C ARG A 38 9.06 14.41 22.60
N GLY A 39 7.79 14.47 22.23
CA GLY A 39 6.66 14.31 23.16
C GLY A 39 6.32 15.55 23.99
N CYS A 40 7.00 16.69 23.80
CA CYS A 40 6.74 17.89 24.58
C CYS A 40 5.59 18.72 24.02
N SER A 41 4.69 19.13 24.91
CA SER A 41 3.54 19.98 24.61
C SER A 41 3.98 21.33 24.03
N MET A 42 3.39 21.68 22.89
CA MET A 42 3.56 22.96 22.20
C MET A 42 2.34 23.84 22.47
N CYS A 43 2.47 25.17 22.41
CA CYS A 43 1.33 26.09 22.57
C CYS A 43 0.40 26.09 21.33
N ARG A 44 -0.17 24.93 21.03
CA ARG A 44 -1.11 24.67 19.95
C ARG A 44 -2.12 23.62 20.44
N CYS A 45 -3.41 23.91 20.35
CA CYS A 45 -4.43 22.95 20.74
C CYS A 45 -4.45 21.74 19.81
N ARG A 46 -4.81 20.57 20.36
CA ARG A 46 -5.22 19.43 19.54
C ARG A 46 -6.51 19.76 18.82
N ALA A 47 -6.66 19.21 17.62
CA ALA A 47 -7.90 19.39 16.88
C ALA A 47 -9.02 18.57 17.52
N PHE A 48 -10.25 18.90 17.16
CA PHE A 48 -11.44 18.16 17.55
C PHE A 48 -12.48 18.29 16.44
N CYS A 49 -13.43 17.37 16.43
CA CYS A 49 -14.57 17.39 15.54
C CYS A 49 -15.84 17.59 16.35
N VAL A 50 -16.86 18.16 15.72
CA VAL A 50 -18.19 18.27 16.29
C VAL A 50 -19.13 17.45 15.39
N ASP A 51 -19.90 16.55 15.98
CA ASP A 51 -20.88 15.74 15.25
C ASP A 51 -22.21 16.48 15.06
N HIS A 52 -23.19 15.81 14.43
CA HIS A 52 -24.51 16.37 14.17
C HIS A 52 -25.35 16.60 15.43
N VAL A 53 -25.03 15.95 16.55
CA VAL A 53 -25.68 16.15 17.86
C VAL A 53 -24.88 17.12 18.74
N ASN A 54 -23.97 17.87 18.13
CA ASN A 54 -23.09 18.83 18.78
C ASN A 54 -22.15 18.20 19.83
N GLY A 55 -21.94 16.90 19.75
CA GLY A 55 -20.97 16.12 20.51
C GLY A 55 -19.56 16.41 20.06
N THR A 56 -18.66 16.68 21.01
CA THR A 56 -17.27 17.06 20.73
C THR A 56 -16.35 15.85 20.86
N HIS A 57 -15.62 15.54 19.79
CA HIS A 57 -14.80 14.34 19.69
C HIS A 57 -13.32 14.68 19.49
N PRO A 58 -12.39 14.04 20.22
CA PRO A 58 -10.96 14.32 20.08
C PRO A 58 -10.41 13.85 18.74
N GLU A 59 -9.39 14.54 18.23
CA GLU A 59 -8.60 14.11 17.07
C GLU A 59 -8.14 12.65 17.21
N GLY A 60 -8.40 11.83 16.17
CA GLY A 60 -8.08 10.41 16.10
C GLY A 60 -9.14 9.48 16.71
N SER A 61 -10.23 10.00 17.28
CA SER A 61 -11.31 9.14 17.79
C SER A 61 -12.17 8.57 16.68
N THR A 62 -12.78 7.41 16.95
CA THR A 62 -13.81 6.79 16.12
C THR A 62 -14.99 6.41 16.99
N TRP A 63 -16.21 6.69 16.53
CA TRP A 63 -17.45 6.41 17.24
C TRP A 63 -18.54 5.93 16.28
N HIS A 64 -19.57 5.30 16.85
CA HIS A 64 -20.68 4.71 16.10
C HIS A 64 -22.00 5.28 16.63
N PRO A 65 -22.56 6.33 16.00
CA PRO A 65 -23.84 6.91 16.41
C PRO A 65 -25.00 5.90 16.35
N ASN A 66 -24.91 4.94 15.43
CA ASN A 66 -25.84 3.83 15.27
C ASN A 66 -25.08 2.62 14.70
N SER A 67 -25.76 1.47 14.56
CA SER A 67 -25.12 0.24 14.07
C SER A 67 -24.65 0.31 12.61
N CYS A 68 -25.13 1.27 11.82
CA CYS A 68 -24.81 1.41 10.39
C CYS A 68 -23.78 2.52 10.08
N THR A 69 -23.56 3.44 11.00
CA THR A 69 -22.73 4.63 10.78
C THR A 69 -21.46 4.55 11.60
N SER A 70 -20.31 4.74 10.95
CA SER A 70 -19.01 4.85 11.60
C SER A 70 -18.41 6.21 11.31
N CYS A 71 -18.15 7.00 12.35
CA CYS A 71 -17.57 8.33 12.24
C CYS A 71 -16.17 8.35 12.84
N THR A 72 -15.25 9.03 12.15
CA THR A 72 -13.88 9.24 12.58
C THR A 72 -13.55 10.73 12.57
N CYS A 73 -12.88 11.21 13.63
CA CYS A 73 -12.30 12.54 13.64
C CYS A 73 -10.86 12.45 13.12
N ASP A 74 -10.66 12.76 11.84
CA ASP A 74 -9.35 12.72 11.21
C ASP A 74 -8.39 13.74 11.86
N THR A 75 -7.09 13.53 11.64
CA THR A 75 -6.07 14.49 12.04
C THR A 75 -6.35 15.87 11.47
N GLY A 76 -6.22 16.91 12.29
CA GLY A 76 -6.58 18.28 11.90
C GLY A 76 -8.05 18.65 12.07
N GLY A 77 -8.90 17.77 12.61
CA GLY A 77 -10.29 18.11 12.98
C GLY A 77 -11.29 17.96 11.85
N LYS A 78 -11.02 17.06 10.90
CA LYS A 78 -11.93 16.76 9.80
C LYS A 78 -12.83 15.58 10.18
N LEU A 79 -14.14 15.83 10.22
CA LEU A 79 -15.15 14.79 10.48
C LEU A 79 -15.35 13.94 9.23
N SER A 80 -15.22 12.62 9.35
CA SER A 80 -15.48 11.65 8.28
C SER A 80 -16.43 10.57 8.78
N CYS A 81 -17.70 10.63 8.36
CA CYS A 81 -18.71 9.61 8.65
C CYS A 81 -18.97 8.75 7.42
N LYS A 82 -19.01 7.43 7.61
CA LYS A 82 -19.34 6.43 6.58
C LYS A 82 -20.59 5.68 7.00
N GLU A 83 -21.54 5.59 6.08
CA GLU A 83 -22.76 4.84 6.26
C GLU A 83 -22.68 3.48 5.55
N THR A 84 -23.11 2.44 6.23
CA THR A 84 -23.14 1.07 5.71
C THR A 84 -24.44 0.83 4.97
N VAL A 85 -24.35 0.53 3.67
CA VAL A 85 -25.51 0.16 2.85
C VAL A 85 -25.54 -1.37 2.71
N CYS A 86 -26.67 -1.98 3.06
CA CYS A 86 -26.83 -3.43 3.01
C CYS A 86 -27.38 -3.88 1.64
N SER A 87 -26.75 -4.89 1.03
CA SER A 87 -27.27 -5.54 -0.18
C SER A 87 -27.96 -6.84 0.20
N ILE A 88 -29.28 -6.93 0.02
CA ILE A 88 -30.10 -8.07 0.43
C ILE A 88 -30.47 -8.90 -0.78
N ALA A 89 -30.16 -10.20 -0.74
CA ALA A 89 -30.35 -11.13 -1.86
C ALA A 89 -31.39 -12.23 -1.60
N CYS A 90 -32.02 -12.27 -0.42
CA CYS A 90 -33.05 -13.25 -0.08
C CYS A 90 -34.45 -12.63 -0.08
N ASN A 91 -35.48 -13.46 -0.32
CA ASN A 91 -36.87 -13.01 -0.38
C ASN A 91 -37.46 -12.63 0.98
N ASP A 92 -37.02 -13.29 2.06
CA ASP A 92 -37.53 -13.06 3.42
C ASP A 92 -36.35 -12.87 4.41
N PRO A 93 -35.78 -11.65 4.46
CA PRO A 93 -34.70 -11.33 5.38
C PRO A 93 -35.22 -11.17 6.82
N LEU A 94 -34.56 -11.82 7.77
CA LEU A 94 -34.85 -11.64 9.19
C LEU A 94 -34.30 -10.30 9.70
N PRO A 95 -34.96 -9.69 10.70
CA PRO A 95 -34.49 -8.45 11.31
C PRO A 95 -33.01 -8.52 11.74
N ALA A 96 -32.31 -7.39 11.63
CA ALA A 96 -30.94 -7.27 12.10
C ALA A 96 -30.86 -7.59 13.60
N LYS A 97 -29.79 -8.27 14.02
CA LYS A 97 -29.54 -8.53 15.44
C LYS A 97 -29.19 -7.21 16.14
N PRO A 98 -29.44 -7.09 17.46
CA PRO A 98 -29.01 -5.94 18.23
C PRO A 98 -27.51 -5.67 18.05
N GLY A 99 -27.16 -4.43 17.69
CA GLY A 99 -25.77 -4.03 17.43
C GLY A 99 -25.25 -4.28 16.00
N THR A 100 -26.02 -4.95 15.14
CA THR A 100 -25.66 -5.15 13.72
C THR A 100 -26.48 -4.24 12.81
N CYS A 101 -25.88 -3.73 11.73
CA CYS A 101 -26.58 -2.88 10.77
C CYS A 101 -27.54 -3.68 9.88
N CYS A 102 -27.05 -4.80 9.33
CA CYS A 102 -27.72 -5.47 8.23
C CYS A 102 -28.63 -6.62 8.69
N PRO A 103 -29.77 -6.83 8.00
CA PRO A 103 -30.64 -7.97 8.25
C PRO A 103 -29.97 -9.28 7.83
N ILE A 104 -30.47 -10.39 8.35
CA ILE A 104 -29.84 -11.71 8.21
C ILE A 104 -30.73 -12.60 7.35
N CYS A 105 -30.15 -13.21 6.32
CA CYS A 105 -30.85 -14.25 5.57
C CYS A 105 -30.70 -15.60 6.30
N PRO A 106 -31.80 -16.28 6.66
CA PRO A 106 -31.72 -17.61 7.24
C PRO A 106 -31.17 -18.58 6.19
N ILE A 107 -30.03 -19.20 6.49
CA ILE A 107 -29.51 -20.30 5.68
C ILE A 107 -30.40 -21.48 6.03
N ALA A 108 -31.28 -21.90 5.11
CA ALA A 108 -32.08 -23.09 5.31
C ALA A 108 -31.11 -24.26 5.60
N PRO A 109 -31.15 -24.90 6.78
CA PRO A 109 -30.40 -26.12 6.98
C PRO A 109 -31.01 -27.15 6.05
N THR A 110 -30.28 -27.57 5.02
CA THR A 110 -30.57 -28.82 4.33
C THR A 110 -30.69 -29.91 5.39
N LYS A 111 -31.91 -30.38 5.63
CA LYS A 111 -32.21 -31.55 6.46
C LYS A 111 -31.49 -32.76 5.85
N GLY A 112 -30.24 -32.96 6.22
CA GLY A 112 -29.47 -34.16 5.91
C GLY A 112 -29.53 -35.11 7.10
N ASN A 113 -30.61 -35.87 7.20
CA ASN A 113 -30.62 -37.07 8.03
C ASN A 113 -29.69 -38.11 7.37
N GLY A 114 -28.78 -38.70 8.15
CA GLY A 114 -28.30 -40.07 7.95
C GLY A 114 -27.20 -40.30 6.90
N VAL A 115 -26.00 -40.62 7.41
CA VAL A 115 -25.10 -41.72 6.98
C VAL A 115 -24.94 -41.98 5.48
N THR A 116 -23.74 -41.77 4.94
CA THR A 116 -22.91 -42.84 4.32
C THR A 116 -21.52 -42.29 3.93
N ASN A 117 -20.50 -43.08 4.28
CA ASN A 117 -19.14 -42.94 3.78
C ASN A 117 -19.10 -43.17 2.26
N GLY A 118 -18.21 -42.43 1.57
CA GLY A 118 -17.63 -42.83 0.30
C GLY A 118 -18.48 -42.55 -0.94
N GLY A 119 -18.05 -41.57 -1.74
CA GLY A 119 -18.61 -41.34 -3.06
C GLY A 119 -18.16 -40.01 -3.65
N HIS A 120 -17.07 -40.05 -4.41
CA HIS A 120 -16.47 -38.93 -5.12
C HIS A 120 -17.45 -38.33 -6.15
N HIS A 121 -18.26 -37.36 -5.74
CA HIS A 121 -19.10 -36.58 -6.64
C HIS A 121 -18.37 -35.31 -7.10
N GLN A 122 -18.09 -35.35 -8.40
CA GLN A 122 -17.48 -34.34 -9.25
C GLN A 122 -18.26 -33.02 -9.20
N GLY A 123 -17.88 -32.15 -8.26
CA GLY A 123 -18.28 -30.75 -8.27
C GLY A 123 -17.49 -30.00 -9.34
N LYS A 124 -18.18 -29.47 -10.36
CA LYS A 124 -17.64 -28.52 -11.35
C LYS A 124 -17.09 -27.28 -10.63
N GLY A 125 -15.85 -27.34 -10.20
CA GLY A 125 -15.09 -26.21 -9.71
C GLY A 125 -14.36 -25.53 -10.87
N TRP A 126 -14.59 -24.23 -11.06
CA TRP A 126 -13.79 -23.33 -11.91
C TRP A 126 -12.32 -23.17 -11.42
N GLY A 127 -11.74 -24.21 -10.81
CA GLY A 127 -10.37 -24.28 -10.31
C GLY A 127 -9.47 -25.25 -11.10
N THR A 128 -10.02 -26.07 -12.00
CA THR A 128 -9.20 -26.99 -12.82
C THR A 128 -8.56 -26.29 -14.03
N VAL A 129 -9.17 -25.20 -14.52
CA VAL A 129 -8.66 -24.41 -15.64
C VAL A 129 -7.28 -23.79 -15.35
N PRO A 130 -7.02 -23.13 -14.19
CA PRO A 130 -5.70 -22.60 -13.91
C PRO A 130 -4.64 -23.70 -13.73
N ILE A 131 -5.00 -24.87 -13.19
CA ILE A 131 -4.06 -25.99 -13.04
C ILE A 131 -3.67 -26.53 -14.42
N ILE A 132 -4.63 -26.73 -15.33
CA ILE A 132 -4.36 -27.16 -16.70
C ILE A 132 -3.52 -26.10 -17.46
N LEU A 133 -3.79 -24.81 -17.25
CA LEU A 133 -2.99 -23.75 -17.85
C LEU A 133 -1.54 -23.77 -17.35
N ILE A 134 -1.33 -23.93 -16.04
CA ILE A 134 0.00 -23.99 -15.43
C ILE A 134 0.77 -25.22 -15.93
N THR A 135 0.11 -26.39 -16.04
CA THR A 135 0.78 -27.59 -16.56
C THR A 135 1.17 -27.42 -18.02
N ILE A 136 0.30 -26.84 -18.86
CA ILE A 136 0.61 -26.57 -20.28
C ILE A 136 1.78 -25.57 -20.40
N LEU A 137 1.76 -24.46 -19.65
CA LEU A 137 2.83 -23.46 -19.67
C LEU A 137 4.16 -24.04 -19.19
N SER A 138 4.12 -24.88 -18.16
CA SER A 138 5.31 -25.57 -17.65
C SER A 138 5.92 -26.50 -18.72
N LEU A 139 5.10 -27.31 -19.40
CA LEU A 139 5.55 -28.20 -20.46
C LEU A 139 6.14 -27.43 -21.65
N PHE A 140 5.51 -26.33 -22.06
CA PHE A 140 6.02 -25.49 -23.15
C PHE A 140 7.38 -24.86 -22.79
N CYS A 141 7.52 -24.37 -21.56
CA CYS A 141 8.78 -23.82 -21.06
C CYS A 141 9.91 -24.87 -21.07
N LEU A 142 9.63 -26.10 -20.63
CA LEU A 142 10.60 -27.19 -20.67
C LEU A 142 11.03 -27.54 -22.11
N MET A 143 10.07 -27.60 -23.04
CA MET A 143 10.37 -27.83 -24.46
C MET A 143 11.24 -26.74 -25.07
N LEU A 144 11.00 -25.47 -24.71
CA LEU A 144 11.84 -24.35 -25.15
C LEU A 144 13.26 -24.45 -24.58
N ILE A 145 13.42 -24.79 -23.30
CA ILE A 145 14.73 -24.97 -22.69
C ILE A 145 15.49 -26.11 -23.40
N VAL A 146 14.84 -27.26 -23.63
CA VAL A 146 15.43 -28.36 -24.38
C VAL A 146 15.81 -27.93 -25.81
N HIS A 147 14.97 -27.16 -26.49
CA HIS A 147 15.27 -26.63 -27.82
C HIS A 147 16.44 -25.64 -27.81
N ILE A 148 16.54 -24.77 -26.80
CA ILE A 148 17.66 -23.83 -26.64
C ILE A 148 18.96 -24.60 -26.35
N LEU A 149 18.90 -25.63 -25.49
CA LEU A 149 20.04 -26.48 -25.21
C LEU A 149 20.45 -27.26 -26.45
N HIS A 150 19.50 -27.88 -27.16
CA HIS A 150 19.78 -28.64 -28.37
C HIS A 150 20.25 -27.76 -29.54
N SER A 151 19.73 -26.54 -29.68
CA SER A 151 20.23 -25.55 -30.66
C SER A 151 21.60 -25.01 -30.27
N ARG A 152 21.90 -24.85 -28.98
CA ARG A 152 23.25 -24.56 -28.47
C ARG A 152 24.22 -25.73 -28.70
N PHE A 153 23.75 -26.98 -28.61
CA PHE A 153 24.54 -28.17 -28.96
C PHE A 153 24.72 -28.32 -30.47
N ARG A 154 23.69 -28.04 -31.29
CA ARG A 154 23.82 -27.97 -32.75
C ARG A 154 24.71 -26.80 -33.20
N ALA A 155 24.77 -25.70 -32.46
CA ALA A 155 25.73 -24.62 -32.67
C ALA A 155 27.16 -24.99 -32.25
N ARG A 156 27.36 -26.11 -31.53
CA ARG A 156 28.69 -26.66 -31.16
C ARG A 156 29.17 -27.76 -32.11
N LEU A 157 28.31 -28.36 -32.91
CA LEU A 157 28.70 -29.26 -34.00
C LEU A 157 28.78 -28.45 -35.30
N SER A 158 30.01 -28.08 -35.65
CA SER A 158 30.37 -27.62 -36.99
C SER A 158 29.83 -28.60 -38.03
N PRO A 159 29.24 -28.15 -39.16
CA PRO A 159 29.07 -29.03 -40.31
C PRO A 159 30.47 -29.48 -40.72
N SER A 160 30.68 -30.78 -40.85
CA SER A 160 31.86 -31.32 -41.50
C SER A 160 31.82 -30.91 -42.98
N GLU A 161 32.81 -30.14 -43.40
CA GLU A 161 33.15 -29.87 -44.80
C GLU A 161 33.18 -31.17 -45.62
N THR A 162 32.22 -31.34 -46.53
CA THR A 162 32.42 -31.99 -47.84
C THR A 162 31.26 -31.67 -48.77
N SER A 163 31.36 -30.57 -49.53
CA SER A 163 31.01 -30.53 -50.96
C SER A 163 31.21 -29.12 -51.53
N TYR A 164 32.28 -28.99 -52.32
CA TYR A 164 32.38 -28.21 -53.56
C TYR A 164 31.32 -27.11 -53.80
N SER A 165 31.74 -25.84 -53.77
CA SER A 165 31.56 -24.96 -54.94
C SER A 165 32.42 -23.70 -54.82
N ILE A 166 33.10 -23.42 -55.93
CA ILE A 166 33.94 -22.27 -56.30
C ILE A 166 33.16 -20.94 -56.16
N TYR A 167 33.78 -19.88 -55.58
CA TYR A 167 33.75 -18.42 -55.93
C TYR A 167 34.13 -17.51 -54.72
N PRO A 168 34.84 -16.36 -54.90
CA PRO A 168 35.46 -15.60 -53.78
C PRO A 168 34.58 -14.47 -53.18
N PRO A 169 34.82 -14.07 -51.90
CA PRO A 169 34.02 -13.08 -51.17
C PRO A 169 34.53 -11.64 -51.33
N GLN A 170 33.62 -10.68 -51.50
CA GLN A 170 33.91 -9.24 -51.45
C GLN A 170 33.56 -8.69 -50.05
N TYR A 171 34.58 -8.06 -49.41
CA TYR A 171 34.63 -6.83 -48.58
C TYR A 171 33.33 -6.41 -47.84
N TYR A 172 33.27 -5.96 -46.57
CA TYR A 172 33.85 -4.72 -45.99
C TYR A 172 33.87 -4.77 -44.43
N LYS A 173 34.68 -3.89 -43.83
CA LYS A 173 35.12 -3.78 -42.43
C LYS A 173 34.44 -2.58 -41.73
N CYS A 174 34.06 -2.72 -40.45
CA CYS A 174 33.62 -1.59 -39.59
C CYS A 174 34.68 -1.28 -38.52
N VAL A 175 35.01 0.01 -38.33
CA VAL A 175 35.85 0.53 -37.23
C VAL A 175 35.04 1.63 -36.52
N PRO A 176 34.99 1.69 -35.18
CA PRO A 176 34.25 2.72 -34.47
C PRO A 176 35.14 3.69 -33.65
N VAL A 177 34.48 4.79 -33.22
CA VAL A 177 34.77 5.67 -32.07
C VAL A 177 35.76 6.81 -32.30
N TYR A 178 35.35 8.07 -32.03
CA TYR A 178 35.74 8.86 -30.84
C TYR A 178 34.91 10.15 -30.69
N ASP A 179 34.33 10.32 -29.50
CA ASP A 179 33.84 11.57 -28.92
C ASP A 179 35.02 12.43 -28.42
N THR A 180 34.94 13.76 -28.55
CA THR A 180 35.42 14.68 -27.50
C THR A 180 34.63 16.00 -27.46
N PRO A 181 34.39 16.57 -26.27
CA PRO A 181 33.62 17.80 -26.02
C PRO A 181 34.54 19.04 -25.86
N VAL A 182 34.00 20.26 -25.88
CA VAL A 182 34.35 21.38 -24.96
C VAL A 182 33.47 22.62 -25.21
N HIS A 183 32.85 23.06 -24.11
CA HIS A 183 32.30 24.38 -23.77
C HIS A 183 32.95 25.59 -24.47
N ARG A 184 32.17 26.63 -24.84
CA ARG A 184 32.29 28.01 -24.27
C ARG A 184 31.27 28.99 -24.88
N ASN A 185 30.33 29.37 -24.03
CA ASN A 185 29.58 30.62 -23.86
C ASN A 185 29.85 31.77 -24.86
N GLU A 186 28.80 32.29 -25.48
CA GLU A 186 28.81 33.66 -26.00
C GLU A 186 27.49 34.38 -25.69
N LYS A 187 27.61 35.49 -24.95
CA LYS A 187 26.63 36.56 -24.78
C LYS A 187 27.43 37.86 -24.83
N ILE A 188 26.97 38.82 -25.63
CA ILE A 188 26.93 40.30 -25.45
C ILE A 188 27.01 40.98 -26.85
N VAL A 189 25.88 41.39 -27.45
CA VAL A 189 25.28 42.76 -27.60
C VAL A 189 25.87 43.59 -28.81
N PRO A 190 25.33 44.76 -29.22
CA PRO A 190 24.51 44.96 -30.42
C PRO A 190 25.15 45.88 -31.49
N LEU A 191 24.60 45.84 -32.71
CA LEU A 191 24.40 46.98 -33.60
C LEU A 191 23.14 46.74 -34.43
#